data_AF-A0A8T0T810-F1
#
_entry.id   AF-A0A8T0T810-F1
#
_cell.length_a   1.000
_cell.length_b   1.000
_cell.length_c   1.000
_cell.angle_alpha   90.00
_cell.angle_beta   90.00
_cell.angle_gamma   90.00
#
_symmetry.space_group_name_H-M   'P 1'
#
loop_
_entity.id
_entity.type
_entity.pdbx_description
1 polymer ?
#
loop_
_entity_poly.entity_id
_entity_poly.type
_entity_poly.pdbx_seq_one_letter_code
_entity_poly.pdbx_strand_id
1 'polypeptide(L)'
;MAFYRGSSLSLQQSTRILPVISGSAKQSRAFCGNTRGFCKIYRVSASRIREGDTTHHGHGIVASPASSPEPPVVRKELESPPRQEHSPGSWVERWLPAAARPYALLARIDKPDAIWLYAWPCFWSIALAANKAELPDMKMLALFGFGTVILRGAACTMNDLLDRGIDKKVERTKSRPLASGALTAAQGFYFLVFQVLLWFGFLLQLNNRSLIMGASWLVLFFSYPLMKRLIHWPQAFLGFTVSCGVFIGSAAIKESLDYAVLLPMYFAGICWTLVYDTIYAHQDKKDDFKAGVKSTVITFGDNTKYWLSGFGAACVSSLALTGYNADLAWPYYPFLAAAAGHLAWQVSTVDLSNKSDCHMKFVSNKWFGAFLFGGILCGVLAK
;
A
#
# COMPACT_ATOMS: atom_id res chain seq x y z
N MET A 1 4.91 -6.81 69.15
CA MET A 1 4.89 -8.29 69.11
C MET A 1 5.11 -8.72 67.67
N ALA A 2 6.38 -8.88 67.29
CA ALA A 2 7.05 -10.16 67.00
C ALA A 2 6.70 -10.68 65.58
N PHE A 3 7.44 -10.28 64.53
CA PHE A 3 8.69 -10.88 64.00
C PHE A 3 8.60 -12.38 63.67
N TYR A 4 8.88 -12.74 62.41
CA TYR A 4 10.03 -13.57 61.94
C TYR A 4 9.94 -13.74 60.41
N ARG A 5 10.85 -13.13 59.62
CA ARG A 5 12.08 -13.71 58.99
C ARG A 5 11.76 -14.89 58.06
N GLY A 6 12.04 -14.80 56.76
CA GLY A 6 13.39 -14.82 56.16
C GLY A 6 13.73 -16.28 55.82
N SER A 7 14.07 -16.66 54.58
CA SER A 7 15.45 -16.74 54.14
C SER A 7 15.56 -17.04 52.64
N SER A 8 16.44 -16.29 51.99
CA SER A 8 17.13 -16.55 50.73
C SER A 8 18.02 -17.79 50.79
N LEU A 9 18.22 -18.49 49.66
CA LEU A 9 19.46 -19.22 49.37
C LEU A 9 19.68 -19.30 47.86
N SER A 10 20.92 -19.00 47.49
CA SER A 10 21.47 -18.82 46.16
C SER A 10 22.27 -20.05 45.70
N LEU A 11 22.62 -20.03 44.40
CA LEU A 11 23.75 -20.71 43.74
C LEU A 11 23.68 -22.24 43.51
N GLN A 12 23.59 -22.62 42.23
CA GLN A 12 24.74 -23.29 41.59
C GLN A 12 24.69 -23.24 40.06
N GLN A 13 25.82 -22.87 39.47
CA GLN A 13 26.17 -22.96 38.05
C GLN A 13 26.30 -24.43 37.61
N SER A 14 25.97 -24.72 36.35
CA SER A 14 26.66 -25.79 35.62
C SER A 14 26.81 -25.43 34.14
N THR A 15 28.03 -25.05 33.81
CA THR A 15 28.63 -24.97 32.48
C THR A 15 28.63 -26.35 31.82
N ARG A 16 28.22 -26.47 30.55
CA ARG A 16 28.77 -27.49 29.64
C ARG A 16 29.02 -26.88 28.26
N ILE A 17 30.26 -27.08 27.83
CA ILE A 17 30.91 -26.60 26.62
C ILE A 17 31.09 -27.82 25.68
N LEU A 18 30.66 -27.66 24.41
CA LEU A 18 31.17 -28.28 23.16
C LEU A 18 30.99 -29.81 22.91
N PRO A 19 30.99 -30.31 21.65
CA PRO A 19 31.74 -29.76 20.51
C PRO A 19 31.06 -29.66 19.13
N VAL A 20 31.70 -28.80 18.34
CA VAL A 20 31.72 -28.70 16.87
C VAL A 20 32.32 -29.98 16.28
N ILE A 21 31.65 -30.59 15.30
CA ILE A 21 32.29 -31.48 14.33
C ILE A 21 31.80 -31.09 12.93
N SER A 22 32.75 -30.74 12.08
CA SER A 22 32.62 -30.55 10.64
C SER A 22 32.50 -31.90 9.93
N GLY A 23 31.72 -31.97 8.85
CA GLY A 23 31.62 -33.20 8.06
C GLY A 23 30.65 -33.10 6.90
N SER A 24 31.17 -32.74 5.73
CA SER A 24 30.55 -32.89 4.41
C SER A 24 30.09 -34.33 4.16
N ALA A 25 28.82 -34.54 3.78
CA ALA A 25 28.42 -35.62 2.89
C ALA A 25 26.98 -35.42 2.37
N LYS A 26 26.86 -35.36 1.04
CA LYS A 26 25.63 -35.55 0.29
C LYS A 26 24.99 -36.89 0.68
N GLN A 27 23.70 -36.92 1.02
CA GLN A 27 22.90 -38.10 0.71
C GLN A 27 21.41 -37.81 0.62
N SER A 28 20.89 -38.07 -0.59
CA SER A 28 19.48 -38.20 -0.92
C SER A 28 18.83 -39.27 -0.04
N ARG A 29 17.67 -38.97 0.56
CA ARG A 29 16.64 -39.96 0.82
C ARG A 29 15.26 -39.38 0.52
N ALA A 30 14.69 -39.92 -0.55
CA ALA A 30 13.27 -39.90 -0.82
C ALA A 30 12.52 -40.61 0.30
N PHE A 31 11.41 -40.03 0.75
CA PHE A 31 10.34 -40.76 1.41
C PHE A 31 9.12 -40.66 0.51
N CYS A 32 8.75 -41.79 -0.08
CA CYS A 32 7.52 -42.00 -0.83
C CYS A 32 6.54 -42.70 0.11
N GLY A 33 5.30 -42.19 0.17
CA GLY A 33 4.22 -42.73 0.99
C GLY A 33 2.89 -42.06 0.68
N ASN A 34 2.36 -42.35 -0.52
CA ASN A 34 0.94 -42.52 -0.88
C ASN A 34 -0.11 -41.62 -0.16
N THR A 35 -0.89 -40.76 -0.80
CA THR A 35 -1.88 -41.08 -1.84
C THR A 35 -2.58 -39.82 -2.38
N ARG A 36 -2.87 -39.81 -3.70
CA ARG A 36 -3.81 -38.95 -4.49
C ARG A 36 -3.41 -37.47 -4.64
N GLY A 37 -3.20 -36.87 -5.82
CA GLY A 37 -3.37 -37.23 -7.23
C GLY A 37 -3.24 -35.94 -8.06
N PHE A 38 -2.76 -36.05 -9.31
CA PHE A 38 -2.51 -35.00 -10.33
C PHE A 38 -1.17 -34.24 -10.28
N CYS A 39 -0.16 -34.83 -10.93
CA CYS A 39 1.00 -34.10 -11.46
C CYS A 39 1.05 -34.29 -12.99
N LYS A 40 0.84 -33.21 -13.76
CA LYS A 40 1.04 -33.17 -15.22
C LYS A 40 2.53 -32.97 -15.49
N ILE A 41 3.17 -33.96 -16.11
CA ILE A 41 4.56 -33.93 -16.56
C ILE A 41 4.60 -33.32 -17.97
N TYR A 42 5.30 -32.20 -18.15
CA TYR A 42 5.74 -31.73 -19.47
C TYR A 42 7.10 -32.37 -19.79
N ARG A 43 7.15 -33.12 -20.89
CA ARG A 43 8.36 -33.80 -21.41
C ARG A 43 9.07 -32.85 -22.37
N VAL A 44 10.27 -32.41 -22.02
CA VAL A 44 11.19 -31.70 -22.93
C VAL A 44 11.97 -32.75 -23.72
N SER A 45 11.93 -32.67 -25.05
CA SER A 45 12.69 -33.54 -25.96
C SER A 45 14.01 -32.87 -26.32
N ALA A 46 15.13 -33.55 -26.05
CA ALA A 46 16.47 -33.16 -26.50
C ALA A 46 16.96 -34.21 -27.52
N SER A 47 17.10 -33.82 -28.78
CA SER A 47 17.66 -34.67 -29.84
C SER A 47 19.11 -34.29 -30.15
N ARG A 48 20.00 -35.12 -29.59
CA ARG A 48 21.25 -35.70 -30.13
C ARG A 48 21.99 -34.99 -31.28
N ILE A 49 23.24 -34.65 -30.96
CA ILE A 49 24.41 -34.45 -31.83
C ILE A 49 24.82 -35.81 -32.45
N ARG A 50 25.25 -35.83 -33.73
CA ARG A 50 26.06 -36.89 -34.33
C ARG A 50 27.23 -36.26 -35.10
N GLU A 51 28.44 -36.76 -34.81
CA GLU A 51 29.70 -36.56 -35.54
C GLU A 51 29.98 -37.74 -36.48
N GLY A 52 30.82 -37.48 -37.50
CA GLY A 52 31.64 -38.43 -38.27
C GLY A 52 31.09 -38.83 -39.65
N ASP A 53 31.87 -39.09 -40.71
CA ASP A 53 33.31 -38.89 -41.00
C ASP A 53 33.54 -39.24 -42.51
N THR A 54 34.60 -38.67 -43.12
CA THR A 54 35.43 -39.15 -44.28
C THR A 54 34.88 -39.56 -45.69
N THR A 55 35.28 -38.74 -46.70
CA THR A 55 36.00 -38.99 -47.99
C THR A 55 35.73 -40.17 -48.97
N HIS A 56 35.60 -39.85 -50.28
CA HIS A 56 36.16 -40.60 -51.44
C HIS A 56 36.30 -39.74 -52.72
N HIS A 57 37.34 -40.02 -53.54
CA HIS A 57 37.80 -39.35 -54.78
C HIS A 57 37.09 -39.80 -56.08
N GLY A 58 37.08 -38.94 -57.12
CA GLY A 58 36.89 -39.31 -58.54
C GLY A 58 36.82 -38.12 -59.53
N HIS A 59 37.65 -38.12 -60.58
CA HIS A 59 37.87 -37.08 -61.62
C HIS A 59 36.73 -36.95 -62.66
N GLY A 60 36.52 -35.73 -63.22
CA GLY A 60 35.69 -35.52 -64.43
C GLY A 60 35.57 -34.07 -64.93
N ILE A 61 36.32 -33.76 -65.99
CA ILE A 61 36.23 -32.76 -67.10
C ILE A 61 35.18 -31.61 -67.06
N VAL A 62 35.71 -30.40 -67.29
CA VAL A 62 35.20 -29.10 -67.79
C VAL A 62 33.76 -29.01 -68.33
N ALA A 63 32.99 -28.08 -67.73
CA ALA A 63 32.01 -27.21 -68.41
C ALA A 63 31.68 -25.99 -67.53
N SER A 64 31.93 -24.76 -68.02
CA SER A 64 31.27 -23.53 -67.52
C SER A 64 29.92 -23.42 -68.21
N PRO A 65 28.82 -23.21 -67.46
CA PRO A 65 28.14 -21.92 -67.63
C PRO A 65 27.36 -21.40 -66.39
N ALA A 66 27.04 -20.11 -66.50
CA ALA A 66 25.99 -19.36 -65.81
C ALA A 66 26.28 -18.87 -64.38
N SER A 67 26.29 -17.55 -64.27
CA SER A 67 26.25 -16.74 -63.04
C SER A 67 25.17 -17.22 -62.08
N SER A 68 25.58 -17.65 -60.89
CA SER A 68 24.71 -17.88 -59.74
C SER A 68 24.04 -16.56 -59.31
N PRO A 69 22.73 -16.52 -59.05
CA PRO A 69 22.11 -15.37 -58.42
C PRO A 69 22.64 -15.25 -56.98
N GLU A 70 23.06 -14.05 -56.59
CA GLU A 70 23.44 -13.75 -55.20
C GLU A 70 22.30 -14.13 -54.25
N PRO A 71 22.60 -14.71 -53.06
CA PRO A 71 21.58 -14.96 -52.06
C PRO A 71 20.94 -13.62 -51.64
N PRO A 72 19.62 -13.60 -51.37
CA PRO A 72 18.96 -12.37 -50.97
C PRO A 72 19.60 -11.87 -49.67
N VAL A 73 20.08 -10.64 -49.68
CA VAL A 73 20.50 -9.92 -48.47
C VAL A 73 19.25 -9.75 -47.61
N VAL A 74 19.06 -10.66 -46.65
CA VAL A 74 18.08 -10.49 -45.57
C VAL A 74 18.58 -9.33 -44.73
N ARG A 75 18.11 -8.11 -45.04
CA ARG A 75 18.15 -7.02 -44.07
C ARG A 75 17.36 -7.52 -42.87
N LYS A 76 18.03 -7.77 -41.75
CA LYS A 76 17.37 -7.76 -40.45
C LYS A 76 16.69 -6.40 -40.35
N GLU A 77 15.39 -6.35 -40.61
CA GLU A 77 14.58 -5.28 -40.06
C GLU A 77 14.91 -5.24 -38.57
N LEU A 78 15.44 -4.11 -38.12
CA LEU A 78 15.47 -3.80 -36.70
C LEU A 78 14.01 -3.88 -36.26
N GLU A 79 13.61 -5.01 -35.66
CA GLU A 79 12.35 -5.09 -34.97
C GLU A 79 12.34 -3.94 -33.96
N SER A 80 11.51 -2.94 -34.26
CA SER A 80 11.20 -1.90 -33.30
C SER A 80 10.75 -2.58 -32.02
N PRO A 81 11.25 -2.17 -30.84
CA PRO A 81 10.88 -2.82 -29.59
C PRO A 81 9.35 -2.89 -29.49
N PRO A 82 8.79 -4.00 -28.98
CA PRO A 82 7.36 -4.22 -28.98
C PRO A 82 6.67 -3.02 -28.36
N ARG A 83 5.80 -2.39 -29.15
CA ARG A 83 5.01 -1.23 -28.73
C ARG A 83 4.19 -1.70 -27.52
N GLN A 84 4.56 -1.21 -26.33
CA GLN A 84 3.82 -1.53 -25.12
C GLN A 84 2.36 -1.11 -25.34
N GLU A 85 1.44 -2.04 -25.14
CA GLU A 85 0.01 -1.73 -25.05
C GLU A 85 -0.18 -0.81 -23.84
N HIS A 86 -0.18 0.50 -24.11
CA HIS A 86 -0.59 1.48 -23.13
C HIS A 86 -2.07 1.23 -22.86
N SER A 87 -2.38 0.88 -21.60
CA SER A 87 -3.75 1.01 -21.07
C SER A 87 -4.33 2.36 -21.50
N PRO A 88 -5.65 2.45 -21.80
CA PRO A 88 -6.27 3.69 -22.26
C PRO A 88 -5.78 4.85 -21.40
N GLY A 89 -5.11 5.81 -22.04
CA GLY A 89 -4.31 6.81 -21.35
C GLY A 89 -5.08 7.44 -20.21
N SER A 90 -4.45 7.53 -19.04
CA SER A 90 -5.01 8.22 -17.88
C SER A 90 -5.56 9.60 -18.31
N TRP A 91 -6.59 10.11 -17.64
CA TRP A 91 -7.06 11.47 -17.89
C TRP A 91 -5.91 12.50 -17.82
N VAL A 92 -4.87 12.22 -17.03
CA VAL A 92 -3.62 12.99 -16.99
C VAL A 92 -2.94 13.03 -18.36
N GLU A 93 -2.85 11.91 -19.06
CA GLU A 93 -2.24 11.83 -20.39
C GLU A 93 -3.08 12.54 -21.46
N ARG A 94 -4.40 12.59 -21.26
CA ARG A 94 -5.35 13.23 -22.18
C ARG A 94 -5.40 14.76 -22.03
N TRP A 95 -5.33 15.28 -20.81
CA TRP A 95 -5.61 16.69 -20.53
C TRP A 95 -4.40 17.52 -20.07
N LEU A 96 -3.35 16.90 -19.52
CA LEU A 96 -2.18 17.67 -19.06
C LEU A 96 -1.13 17.85 -20.16
N PRO A 97 -0.46 19.03 -20.22
CA PRO A 97 0.70 19.25 -21.05
C PRO A 97 1.80 18.22 -20.77
N ALA A 98 2.54 17.81 -21.80
CA ALA A 98 3.55 16.76 -21.70
C ALA A 98 4.56 16.99 -20.56
N ALA A 99 4.97 18.24 -20.33
CA ALA A 99 5.90 18.62 -19.26
C ALA A 99 5.35 18.40 -17.84
N ALA A 100 4.02 18.49 -17.65
CA ALA A 100 3.38 18.36 -16.34
C ALA A 100 3.02 16.91 -15.98
N ARG A 101 2.90 16.01 -16.99
CA ARG A 101 2.48 14.62 -16.78
C ARG A 101 3.34 13.85 -15.78
N PRO A 102 4.70 13.91 -15.84
CA PRO A 102 5.53 13.16 -14.89
C PRO A 102 5.32 13.60 -13.45
N TYR A 103 5.09 14.90 -13.21
CA TYR A 103 4.80 15.44 -11.87
C TYR A 103 3.42 15.02 -11.36
N ALA A 104 2.40 15.01 -12.23
CA ALA A 104 1.07 14.55 -11.85
C ALA A 104 1.05 13.05 -11.51
N LEU A 105 1.78 12.22 -12.27
CA LEU A 105 1.98 10.81 -12.00
C LEU A 105 2.79 10.55 -10.72
N LEU A 106 3.77 11.42 -10.43
CA LEU A 106 4.56 11.38 -9.19
C LEU A 106 3.68 11.68 -7.97
N ALA A 107 2.82 12.69 -8.06
CA ALA A 107 1.81 13.02 -7.05
C ALA A 107 0.63 12.04 -7.02
N ARG A 108 0.59 11.05 -7.93
CA ARG A 108 -0.49 10.06 -8.08
C ARG A 108 -1.88 10.65 -8.33
N ILE A 109 -1.93 11.81 -8.97
CA ILE A 109 -3.18 12.51 -9.29
C ILE A 109 -4.04 11.68 -10.27
N ASP A 110 -3.40 10.83 -11.08
CA ASP A 110 -4.06 9.84 -11.95
C ASP A 110 -4.91 8.80 -11.20
N LYS A 111 -4.60 8.54 -9.93
CA LYS A 111 -5.24 7.51 -9.09
C LYS A 111 -5.84 8.15 -7.83
N PRO A 112 -7.06 8.72 -7.93
CA PRO A 112 -7.65 9.51 -6.85
C PRO A 112 -8.17 8.66 -5.68
N ASP A 113 -8.27 7.33 -5.81
CA ASP A 113 -8.93 6.49 -4.80
C ASP A 113 -8.30 6.61 -3.41
N ALA A 114 -6.97 6.73 -3.33
CA ALA A 114 -6.27 6.89 -2.06
C ALA A 114 -6.46 8.29 -1.43
N ILE A 115 -6.83 9.32 -2.22
CA ILE A 115 -7.10 10.67 -1.69
C ILE A 115 -8.30 10.63 -0.76
N TRP A 116 -9.35 9.88 -1.14
CA TRP A 116 -10.52 9.67 -0.29
C TRP A 116 -10.17 9.08 1.07
N LEU A 117 -9.20 8.16 1.15
CA LEU A 117 -8.79 7.53 2.41
C LEU A 117 -8.16 8.52 3.39
N TYR A 118 -7.53 9.59 2.88
CA TYR A 118 -7.02 10.69 3.69
C TYR A 118 -8.12 11.70 4.03
N ALA A 119 -9.07 11.92 3.12
CA ALA A 119 -10.15 12.87 3.30
C ALA A 119 -11.18 12.41 4.34
N TRP A 120 -11.51 11.11 4.36
CA TRP A 120 -12.58 10.59 5.19
C TRP A 120 -12.40 10.84 6.70
N PRO A 121 -11.25 10.56 7.33
CA PRO A 121 -11.02 10.90 8.74
C PRO A 121 -11.27 12.38 9.07
N CYS A 122 -10.87 13.28 8.17
CA CYS A 122 -11.13 14.71 8.28
C CYS A 122 -12.64 15.00 8.19
N PHE A 123 -13.30 14.47 7.16
CA PHE A 123 -14.71 14.75 6.90
C PHE A 123 -15.62 14.21 8.00
N TRP A 124 -15.35 13.00 8.49
CA TRP A 124 -16.12 12.41 9.56
C TRP A 124 -16.04 13.28 10.83
N SER A 125 -14.84 13.75 11.20
CA SER A 125 -14.68 14.58 12.40
C SER A 125 -15.24 15.99 12.23
N ILE A 126 -15.15 16.60 11.05
CA ILE A 126 -15.80 17.87 10.73
C ILE A 126 -17.32 17.73 10.84
N ALA A 127 -17.91 16.66 10.29
CA ALA A 127 -19.34 16.40 10.40
C ALA A 127 -19.78 16.14 11.84
N LEU A 128 -18.98 15.42 12.61
CA LEU A 128 -19.27 15.15 14.02
C LEU A 128 -19.11 16.41 14.89
N ALA A 129 -18.24 17.33 14.49
CA ALA A 129 -18.03 18.59 15.18
C ALA A 129 -19.08 19.65 14.85
N ALA A 130 -19.95 19.44 13.85
CA ALA A 130 -21.08 20.32 13.56
C ALA A 130 -22.02 20.45 14.77
N ASN A 131 -22.81 21.53 14.81
CA ASN A 131 -23.88 21.65 15.80
C ASN A 131 -24.99 20.63 15.51
N LYS A 132 -25.74 20.27 16.55
CA LYS A 132 -26.92 19.41 16.41
C LYS A 132 -27.93 20.07 15.46
N ALA A 133 -28.62 19.27 14.64
CA ALA A 133 -29.55 19.73 13.60
C ALA A 133 -28.93 20.59 12.47
N GLU A 134 -27.60 20.76 12.42
CA GLU A 134 -26.93 21.59 11.41
C GLU A 134 -26.06 20.76 10.46
N LEU A 135 -25.91 21.28 9.24
CA LEU A 135 -24.97 20.72 8.26
C LEU A 135 -23.53 21.05 8.66
N PRO A 136 -22.55 20.20 8.29
CA PRO A 136 -21.14 20.51 8.46
C PRO A 136 -20.74 21.78 7.71
N ASP A 137 -19.69 22.44 8.19
CA ASP A 137 -19.08 23.56 7.49
C ASP A 137 -18.54 23.11 6.11
N MET A 138 -19.27 23.51 5.06
CA MET A 138 -18.96 23.15 3.68
C MET A 138 -17.64 23.76 3.19
N LYS A 139 -17.26 24.93 3.72
CA LYS A 139 -15.96 25.54 3.43
C LYS A 139 -14.84 24.68 4.00
N MET A 140 -15.00 24.18 5.22
CA MET A 140 -14.00 23.29 5.83
C MET A 140 -13.92 21.94 5.12
N LEU A 141 -15.05 21.34 4.74
CA LEU A 141 -15.04 20.12 3.92
C LEU A 141 -14.31 20.34 2.58
N ALA A 142 -14.58 21.44 1.88
CA ALA A 142 -13.88 21.76 0.62
C ALA A 142 -12.37 21.99 0.84
N LEU A 143 -12.02 22.75 1.88
CA LEU A 143 -10.63 23.08 2.21
C LEU A 143 -9.83 21.82 2.56
N PHE A 144 -10.35 20.95 3.43
CA PHE A 144 -9.72 19.66 3.75
C PHE A 144 -9.70 18.70 2.57
N GLY A 145 -10.72 18.71 1.72
CA GLY A 145 -10.73 17.97 0.47
C GLY A 145 -9.53 18.33 -0.41
N PHE A 146 -9.34 19.63 -0.65
CA PHE A 146 -8.18 20.12 -1.40
C PHE A 146 -6.84 19.84 -0.69
N GLY A 147 -6.78 20.05 0.62
CA GLY A 147 -5.61 19.76 1.44
C GLY A 147 -5.17 18.30 1.30
N THR A 148 -6.10 17.35 1.32
CA THR A 148 -5.78 15.91 1.21
C THR A 148 -5.18 15.55 -0.14
N VAL A 149 -5.58 16.22 -1.23
CA VAL A 149 -4.96 16.06 -2.56
C VAL A 149 -3.48 16.46 -2.48
N ILE A 150 -3.19 17.62 -1.87
CA ILE A 150 -1.82 18.13 -1.73
C ILE A 150 -0.98 17.20 -0.85
N LEU A 151 -1.47 16.89 0.36
CA LEU A 151 -0.73 16.08 1.34
C LEU A 151 -0.44 14.69 0.80
N ARG A 152 -1.43 14.03 0.19
CA ARG A 152 -1.22 12.72 -0.44
C ARG A 152 -0.18 12.83 -1.55
N GLY A 153 -0.28 13.87 -2.38
CA GLY A 153 0.69 14.13 -3.44
C GLY A 153 2.11 14.24 -2.89
N ALA A 154 2.31 15.05 -1.84
CA ALA A 154 3.59 15.21 -1.16
C ALA A 154 4.10 13.89 -0.55
N ALA A 155 3.23 13.13 0.12
CA ALA A 155 3.57 11.84 0.70
C ALA A 155 4.01 10.84 -0.37
N CYS A 156 3.35 10.81 -1.53
CA CYS A 156 3.75 9.97 -2.67
C CYS A 156 5.09 10.40 -3.28
N THR A 157 5.31 11.71 -3.46
CA THR A 157 6.58 12.26 -3.94
C THR A 157 7.73 11.89 -3.01
N MET A 158 7.56 12.10 -1.70
CA MET A 158 8.56 11.72 -0.69
C MET A 158 8.84 10.21 -0.70
N ASN A 159 7.78 9.40 -0.78
CA ASN A 159 7.91 7.95 -0.86
C ASN A 159 8.74 7.52 -2.09
N ASP A 160 8.40 8.00 -3.28
CA ASP A 160 9.13 7.66 -4.51
C ASP A 160 10.57 8.22 -4.50
N LEU A 161 10.85 9.33 -3.82
CA LEU A 161 12.20 9.88 -3.66
C LEU A 161 13.09 8.97 -2.81
N LEU A 162 12.56 8.46 -1.69
CA LEU A 162 13.27 7.58 -0.76
C LEU A 162 13.34 6.12 -1.24
N ASP A 163 12.32 5.65 -1.96
CA ASP A 163 12.21 4.28 -2.44
C ASP A 163 12.70 4.09 -3.88
N ARG A 164 13.18 5.14 -4.57
CA ARG A 164 13.66 5.11 -5.96
C ARG A 164 14.53 3.90 -6.32
N GLY A 165 15.44 3.50 -5.42
CA GLY A 165 16.32 2.34 -5.64
C GLY A 165 15.63 0.98 -5.53
N ILE A 166 14.61 0.89 -4.66
CA ILE A 166 13.76 -0.29 -4.48
C ILE A 166 12.74 -0.36 -5.62
N ASP A 167 12.11 0.77 -5.95
CA ASP A 167 11.08 0.87 -6.98
C ASP A 167 11.58 0.38 -8.36
N LYS A 168 12.87 0.58 -8.68
CA LYS A 168 13.53 0.07 -9.89
C LYS A 168 13.55 -1.47 -9.98
N LYS A 169 13.48 -2.17 -8.86
CA LYS A 169 13.59 -3.64 -8.76
C LYS A 169 12.23 -4.35 -8.74
N VAL A 170 11.12 -3.60 -8.65
CA VAL A 170 9.77 -4.13 -8.50
C VAL A 170 8.96 -3.86 -9.77
N GLU A 171 8.35 -4.90 -10.33
CA GLU A 171 7.72 -4.86 -11.66
C GLU A 171 6.62 -3.80 -11.77
N ARG A 172 5.83 -3.64 -10.71
CA ARG A 172 4.72 -2.66 -10.65
C ARG A 172 5.22 -1.21 -10.60
N THR A 173 6.41 -0.97 -10.05
CA THR A 173 6.87 0.38 -9.67
C THR A 173 8.05 0.86 -10.50
N LYS A 174 8.66 0.00 -11.32
CA LYS A 174 9.77 0.37 -12.20
C LYS A 174 9.44 1.48 -13.19
N SER A 175 8.16 1.65 -13.54
CA SER A 175 7.66 2.68 -14.45
C SER A 175 7.39 4.02 -13.76
N ARG A 176 7.54 4.13 -12.43
CA ARG A 176 7.33 5.38 -11.69
C ARG A 176 8.31 6.47 -12.16
N PRO A 177 7.91 7.76 -12.19
CA PRO A 177 8.71 8.83 -12.82
C PRO A 177 10.16 8.94 -12.31
N LEU A 178 10.40 8.80 -11.00
CA LEU A 178 11.75 8.85 -10.43
C LEU A 178 12.54 7.54 -10.63
N ALA A 179 11.85 6.39 -10.70
CA ALA A 179 12.47 5.09 -10.90
C ALA A 179 12.86 4.86 -12.37
N SER A 180 12.02 5.28 -13.31
CA SER A 180 12.25 5.19 -14.75
C SER A 180 13.23 6.24 -15.28
N GLY A 181 13.49 7.30 -14.50
CA GLY A 181 14.34 8.42 -14.91
C GLY A 181 13.61 9.51 -15.69
N ALA A 182 12.28 9.43 -15.83
CA ALA A 182 11.47 10.50 -16.42
C ALA A 182 11.58 11.83 -15.65
N LEU A 183 11.88 11.76 -14.35
CA LEU A 183 12.25 12.91 -13.52
C LEU A 183 13.56 12.64 -12.78
N THR A 184 14.38 13.67 -12.67
CA THR A 184 15.58 13.66 -11.81
C THR A 184 15.20 13.77 -10.33
N ALA A 185 16.10 13.34 -9.43
CA ALA A 185 15.88 13.49 -7.99
C ALA A 185 15.76 14.97 -7.56
N ALA A 186 16.51 15.87 -8.19
CA ALA A 186 16.43 17.31 -7.93
C ALA A 186 15.04 17.87 -8.30
N GLN A 187 14.52 17.51 -9.48
CA GLN A 187 13.14 17.89 -9.88
C GLN A 187 12.09 17.34 -8.91
N GLY A 188 12.23 16.08 -8.49
CA GLY A 188 11.33 15.49 -7.48
C GLY A 188 11.39 16.22 -6.13
N PHE A 189 12.59 16.61 -5.69
CA PHE A 189 12.79 17.38 -4.46
C PHE A 189 12.17 18.78 -4.53
N TYR A 190 12.42 19.55 -5.59
CA TYR A 190 11.81 20.87 -5.74
C TYR A 190 10.28 20.80 -5.84
N PHE A 191 9.76 19.76 -6.50
CA PHE A 191 8.32 19.53 -6.54
C PHE A 191 7.75 19.19 -5.16
N LEU A 192 8.45 18.39 -4.36
CA LEU A 192 8.08 18.14 -2.96
C LEU A 192 8.05 19.43 -2.14
N VAL A 193 9.07 20.28 -2.27
CA VAL A 193 9.11 21.60 -1.59
C VAL A 193 7.89 22.44 -1.99
N PHE A 194 7.57 22.49 -3.28
CA PHE A 194 6.37 23.18 -3.76
C PHE A 194 5.08 22.62 -3.15
N GLN A 195 4.92 21.30 -3.09
CA GLN A 195 3.75 20.67 -2.45
C GLN A 195 3.68 20.96 -0.95
N VAL A 196 4.81 20.99 -0.25
CA VAL A 196 4.87 21.36 1.18
C VAL A 196 4.48 22.82 1.39
N LEU A 197 4.90 23.74 0.50
CA LEU A 197 4.49 25.14 0.56
C LEU A 197 2.99 25.31 0.33
N LEU A 198 2.40 24.56 -0.62
CA LEU A 198 0.95 24.54 -0.81
C LEU A 198 0.22 23.99 0.42
N TRP A 199 0.75 22.93 1.03
CA TRP A 199 0.19 22.36 2.26
C TRP A 199 0.27 23.36 3.42
N PHE A 200 1.37 24.09 3.55
CA PHE A 200 1.50 25.15 4.53
C PHE A 200 0.50 26.29 4.28
N GLY A 201 0.30 26.69 3.01
CA GLY A 201 -0.74 27.65 2.63
C GLY A 201 -2.17 27.18 2.96
N PHE A 202 -2.44 25.88 2.90
CA PHE A 202 -3.68 25.29 3.43
C PHE A 202 -3.76 25.43 4.96
N LEU A 203 -2.69 25.12 5.71
CA LEU A 203 -2.69 25.22 7.17
C LEU A 203 -2.90 26.65 7.67
N LEU A 204 -2.40 27.66 6.94
CA LEU A 204 -2.60 29.08 7.27
C LEU A 204 -4.05 29.54 7.17
N GLN A 205 -4.92 28.78 6.50
CA GLN A 205 -6.36 29.06 6.42
C GLN A 205 -7.14 28.46 7.60
N LEU A 206 -6.49 27.68 8.46
CA LEU A 206 -7.09 27.08 9.64
C LEU A 206 -6.81 27.94 10.88
N ASN A 207 -7.48 27.63 11.99
CA ASN A 207 -7.16 28.24 13.27
C ASN A 207 -5.78 27.80 13.80
N ASN A 208 -5.22 28.57 14.75
CA ASN A 208 -3.87 28.34 15.29
C ASN A 208 -3.67 26.93 15.84
N ARG A 209 -4.69 26.36 16.51
CA ARG A 209 -4.62 25.00 17.07
C ARG A 209 -4.45 23.96 15.96
N SER A 210 -5.24 24.06 14.91
CA SER A 210 -5.21 23.14 13.76
C SER A 210 -3.94 23.32 12.93
N LEU A 211 -3.46 24.55 12.78
CA LEU A 211 -2.18 24.87 12.13
C LEU A 211 -1.03 24.16 12.84
N ILE A 212 -0.89 24.37 14.16
CA ILE A 212 0.21 23.78 14.95
C ILE A 212 0.13 22.25 14.90
N MET A 213 -1.08 21.69 15.02
CA MET A 213 -1.29 20.25 14.99
C MET A 213 -0.96 19.65 13.62
N GLY A 214 -1.46 20.25 12.55
CA GLY A 214 -1.19 19.83 11.18
C GLY A 214 0.29 19.95 10.80
N ALA A 215 0.96 21.02 11.26
CA ALA A 215 2.40 21.18 11.06
C ALA A 215 3.21 20.12 11.82
N SER A 216 2.83 19.81 13.06
CA SER A 216 3.50 18.81 13.90
C SER A 216 3.41 17.40 13.28
N TRP A 217 2.30 17.06 12.63
CA TRP A 217 2.09 15.76 12.01
C TRP A 217 2.92 15.53 10.74
N LEU A 218 3.40 16.61 10.09
CA LEU A 218 4.17 16.51 8.84
C LEU A 218 5.43 15.66 9.01
N VAL A 219 6.08 15.74 10.18
CA VAL A 219 7.25 14.91 10.54
C VAL A 219 6.91 13.42 10.45
N LEU A 220 5.74 13.03 10.97
CA LEU A 220 5.30 11.64 10.95
C LEU A 220 4.99 11.17 9.53
N PHE A 221 4.29 11.99 8.72
CA PHE A 221 3.99 11.66 7.32
C PHE A 221 5.26 11.37 6.51
N PHE A 222 6.30 12.19 6.67
CA PHE A 222 7.54 12.02 5.92
C PHE A 222 8.46 10.93 6.47
N SER A 223 8.25 10.49 7.71
CA SER A 223 8.96 9.34 8.27
C SER A 223 8.40 7.98 7.83
N TYR A 224 7.16 7.91 7.32
CA TYR A 224 6.50 6.65 6.94
C TYR A 224 7.31 5.77 5.97
N PRO A 225 7.93 6.29 4.89
CA PRO A 225 8.70 5.45 3.97
C PRO A 225 9.86 4.72 4.67
N LEU A 226 10.43 5.32 5.72
CA LEU A 226 11.47 4.69 6.53
C LEU A 226 10.93 3.54 7.37
N MET A 227 9.68 3.62 7.82
CA MET A 227 9.05 2.61 8.69
C MET A 227 8.97 1.24 8.02
N LYS A 228 8.81 1.19 6.69
CA LYS A 228 8.82 -0.08 5.93
C LYS A 228 10.14 -0.87 6.09
N ARG A 229 11.22 -0.19 6.48
CA ARG A 229 12.55 -0.79 6.71
C ARG A 229 12.77 -1.15 8.18
N LEU A 230 12.12 -0.43 9.08
CA LEU A 230 12.35 -0.55 10.52
C LEU A 230 11.42 -1.58 11.17
N ILE A 231 10.11 -1.47 10.91
CA ILE A 231 9.07 -2.21 11.64
C ILE A 231 8.35 -3.23 10.76
N HIS A 232 7.81 -4.27 11.39
CA HIS A 232 7.06 -5.32 10.68
C HIS A 232 5.66 -4.89 10.28
N TRP A 233 5.11 -3.85 10.92
CA TRP A 233 3.74 -3.36 10.71
C TRP A 233 3.72 -1.90 10.22
N PRO A 234 4.36 -1.56 9.08
CA PRO A 234 4.30 -0.20 8.54
C PRO A 234 2.87 0.26 8.25
N GLN A 235 1.94 -0.66 7.98
CA GLN A 235 0.51 -0.41 7.83
C GLN A 235 -0.12 0.23 9.09
N ALA A 236 0.31 -0.19 10.29
CA ALA A 236 -0.17 0.41 11.53
C ALA A 236 0.32 1.86 11.66
N PHE A 237 1.57 2.12 11.28
CA PHE A 237 2.13 3.46 11.27
C PHE A 237 1.44 4.35 10.22
N LEU A 238 1.10 3.79 9.05
CA LEU A 238 0.29 4.50 8.05
C LEU A 238 -1.09 4.84 8.62
N GLY A 239 -1.73 3.92 9.33
CA GLY A 239 -3.01 4.19 10.00
C GLY A 239 -2.90 5.32 11.01
N PHE A 240 -1.82 5.32 11.81
CA PHE A 240 -1.53 6.36 12.79
C PHE A 240 -1.37 7.75 12.14
N THR A 241 -0.69 7.83 11.00
CA THR A 241 -0.51 9.11 10.29
C THR A 241 -1.77 9.55 9.57
N VAL A 242 -2.39 8.69 8.77
CA VAL A 242 -3.58 9.02 7.96
C VAL A 242 -4.78 9.38 8.84
N SER A 243 -4.96 8.70 9.97
CA SER A 243 -6.10 8.94 10.86
C SER A 243 -6.02 10.28 11.62
N CYS A 244 -4.90 11.00 11.54
CA CYS A 244 -4.73 12.28 12.25
C CYS A 244 -5.77 13.33 11.85
N GLY A 245 -6.36 13.17 10.66
CA GLY A 245 -7.48 13.96 10.19
C GLY A 245 -8.65 14.04 11.18
N VAL A 246 -8.84 13.02 12.03
CA VAL A 246 -9.85 13.04 13.10
C VAL A 246 -9.63 14.20 14.08
N PHE A 247 -8.38 14.43 14.49
CA PHE A 247 -8.07 15.50 15.44
C PHE A 247 -8.01 16.86 14.77
N ILE A 248 -7.36 16.94 13.59
CA ILE A 248 -7.19 18.21 12.87
C ILE A 248 -8.54 18.73 12.36
N GLY A 249 -9.40 17.85 11.85
CA GLY A 249 -10.74 18.21 11.37
C GLY A 249 -11.65 18.68 12.50
N SER A 250 -11.67 17.97 13.64
CA SER A 250 -12.42 18.44 14.82
C SER A 250 -11.88 19.77 15.37
N ALA A 251 -10.55 19.91 15.46
CA ALA A 251 -9.91 21.14 15.95
C ALA A 251 -10.19 22.35 15.04
N ALA A 252 -10.44 22.13 13.75
CA ALA A 252 -10.73 23.18 12.79
C ALA A 252 -12.11 23.81 13.03
N ILE A 253 -13.05 23.04 13.58
CA ILE A 253 -14.43 23.48 13.86
C ILE A 253 -14.59 23.91 15.33
N LYS A 254 -14.07 23.10 16.27
CA LYS A 254 -14.18 23.34 17.71
C LYS A 254 -12.81 23.57 18.32
N GLU A 255 -12.71 24.58 19.18
CA GLU A 255 -11.46 24.83 19.90
C GLU A 255 -11.17 23.75 20.95
N SER A 256 -12.19 23.07 21.49
CA SER A 256 -12.04 21.94 22.41
C SER A 256 -12.08 20.59 21.69
N LEU A 257 -11.29 19.64 22.19
CA LEU A 257 -11.25 18.27 21.68
C LEU A 257 -11.93 17.34 22.69
N ASP A 258 -13.02 16.71 22.27
CA ASP A 258 -13.67 15.67 23.06
C ASP A 258 -12.98 14.32 22.81
N TYR A 259 -12.02 13.99 23.67
CA TYR A 259 -11.25 12.76 23.53
C TYR A 259 -12.09 11.48 23.71
N ALA A 260 -13.23 11.54 24.42
CA ALA A 260 -14.11 10.39 24.55
C ALA A 260 -14.71 9.99 23.19
N VAL A 261 -14.96 10.98 22.33
CA VAL A 261 -15.46 10.78 20.97
C VAL A 261 -14.32 10.49 19.98
N LEU A 262 -13.24 11.28 20.05
CA LEU A 262 -12.18 11.28 19.03
C LEU A 262 -11.20 10.10 19.16
N LEU A 263 -10.89 9.62 20.36
CA LEU A 263 -9.95 8.50 20.52
C LEU A 263 -10.47 7.18 19.92
N PRO A 264 -11.72 6.75 20.17
CA PRO A 264 -12.25 5.54 19.53
C PRO A 264 -12.32 5.69 18.01
N MET A 265 -12.66 6.88 17.52
CA MET A 265 -12.72 7.18 16.09
C MET A 265 -11.35 7.11 15.42
N TYR A 266 -10.34 7.68 16.07
CA TYR A 266 -8.96 7.64 15.63
C TYR A 266 -8.43 6.20 15.59
N PHE A 267 -8.68 5.42 16.65
CA PHE A 267 -8.32 4.02 16.70
C PHE A 267 -9.05 3.20 15.62
N ALA A 268 -10.32 3.49 15.37
CA ALA A 268 -11.06 2.87 14.27
C ALA A 268 -10.42 3.16 12.91
N GLY A 269 -9.93 4.38 12.69
CA GLY A 269 -9.17 4.75 11.49
C GLY A 269 -7.90 3.91 11.33
N ILE A 270 -7.14 3.70 12.41
CA ILE A 270 -5.94 2.85 12.40
C ILE A 270 -6.29 1.40 12.02
N CYS A 271 -7.33 0.84 12.67
CA CYS A 271 -7.79 -0.51 12.38
C CYS A 271 -8.30 -0.65 10.94
N TRP A 272 -9.03 0.35 10.44
CA TRP A 272 -9.50 0.38 9.06
C TRP A 272 -8.34 0.41 8.07
N THR A 273 -7.31 1.23 8.32
CA THR A 273 -6.08 1.24 7.52
C THR A 273 -5.36 -0.10 7.54
N LEU A 274 -5.28 -0.75 8.70
CA LEU A 274 -4.75 -2.11 8.78
C LEU A 274 -5.53 -3.10 7.91
N VAL A 275 -6.85 -2.95 7.79
CA VAL A 275 -7.67 -3.79 6.90
C VAL A 275 -7.33 -3.50 5.43
N TYR A 276 -7.57 -2.28 4.95
CA TYR A 276 -7.46 -2.02 3.51
C TYR A 276 -6.02 -2.05 3.01
N ASP A 277 -5.05 -1.59 3.80
CA ASP A 277 -3.67 -1.44 3.36
C ASP A 277 -2.93 -2.78 3.41
N THR A 278 -3.32 -3.69 4.32
CA THR A 278 -2.83 -5.07 4.30
C THR A 278 -3.39 -5.83 3.09
N ILE A 279 -4.65 -5.63 2.71
CA ILE A 279 -5.20 -6.17 1.46
C ILE A 279 -4.43 -5.59 0.26
N TYR A 280 -4.19 -4.28 0.25
CA TYR A 280 -3.46 -3.62 -0.82
C TYR A 280 -2.04 -4.17 -0.98
N ALA A 281 -1.32 -4.37 0.12
CA ALA A 281 0.05 -4.87 0.16
C ALA A 281 0.20 -6.31 -0.37
N HIS A 282 -0.88 -7.11 -0.44
CA HIS A 282 -0.81 -8.45 -1.04
C HIS A 282 -0.46 -8.41 -2.53
N GLN A 283 -0.67 -7.28 -3.22
CA GLN A 283 -0.29 -7.11 -4.62
C GLN A 283 1.22 -7.25 -4.88
N ASP A 284 2.04 -6.86 -3.90
CA ASP A 284 3.50 -6.82 -4.03
C ASP A 284 4.21 -7.86 -3.15
N LYS A 285 3.47 -8.73 -2.44
CA LYS A 285 3.99 -9.73 -1.49
C LYS A 285 5.25 -10.45 -1.97
N LYS A 286 5.26 -10.94 -3.21
CA LYS A 286 6.38 -11.71 -3.79
C LYS A 286 7.62 -10.85 -4.03
N ASP A 287 7.43 -9.62 -4.48
CA ASP A 287 8.52 -8.71 -4.84
C ASP A 287 9.09 -8.04 -3.59
N ASP A 288 8.23 -7.66 -2.64
CA ASP A 288 8.60 -7.11 -1.33
C ASP A 288 9.42 -8.12 -0.51
N PHE A 289 9.03 -9.40 -0.53
CA PHE A 289 9.78 -10.46 0.14
C PHE A 289 11.20 -10.59 -0.44
N LYS A 290 11.35 -10.56 -1.77
CA LYS A 290 12.67 -10.61 -2.42
C LYS A 290 13.51 -9.37 -2.15
N ALA A 291 12.87 -8.22 -2.00
CA ALA A 291 13.52 -6.94 -1.69
C ALA A 291 13.86 -6.78 -0.19
N GLY A 292 13.45 -7.70 0.67
CA GLY A 292 13.67 -7.64 2.12
C GLY A 292 12.83 -6.56 2.83
N VAL A 293 11.73 -6.11 2.21
CA VAL A 293 10.81 -5.11 2.78
C VAL A 293 9.95 -5.79 3.84
N LYS A 294 9.75 -5.14 4.98
CA LYS A 294 8.90 -5.66 6.06
C LYS A 294 7.45 -5.22 5.87
N SER A 295 6.47 -6.10 6.14
CA SER A 295 5.04 -5.78 6.04
C SER A 295 4.15 -6.69 6.89
N THR A 296 2.91 -6.25 7.17
CA THR A 296 1.89 -7.08 7.82
C THR A 296 1.60 -8.35 7.04
N VAL A 297 1.67 -8.29 5.70
CA VAL A 297 1.47 -9.44 4.82
C VAL A 297 2.49 -10.55 5.07
N ILE A 298 3.75 -10.19 5.30
CA ILE A 298 4.82 -11.14 5.64
C ILE A 298 4.61 -11.67 7.07
N THR A 299 4.14 -10.82 7.98
CA THR A 299 3.97 -11.16 9.39
C THR A 299 2.75 -12.06 9.64
N PHE A 300 1.63 -11.82 8.95
CA PHE A 300 0.39 -12.57 9.14
C PHE A 300 0.34 -13.85 8.31
N GLY A 301 1.08 -13.91 7.20
CA GLY A 301 1.15 -15.09 6.35
C GLY A 301 -0.24 -15.57 5.92
N ASP A 302 -0.53 -16.85 6.14
CA ASP A 302 -1.79 -17.48 5.75
C ASP A 302 -2.96 -17.08 6.67
N ASN A 303 -2.66 -16.55 7.87
CA ASN A 303 -3.66 -16.07 8.82
C ASN A 303 -4.14 -14.64 8.54
N THR A 304 -3.78 -14.06 7.39
CA THR A 304 -4.13 -12.67 7.04
C THR A 304 -5.62 -12.40 7.25
N LYS A 305 -6.53 -13.19 6.67
CA LYS A 305 -7.98 -12.95 6.79
C LYS A 305 -8.47 -12.95 8.25
N TYR A 306 -7.90 -13.79 9.11
CA TYR A 306 -8.23 -13.83 10.54
C TYR A 306 -7.88 -12.50 11.24
N TRP A 307 -6.66 -12.00 11.02
CA TRP A 307 -6.23 -10.70 11.54
C TRP A 307 -7.07 -9.55 10.99
N LEU A 308 -7.39 -9.56 9.69
CA LEU A 308 -8.24 -8.54 9.08
C LEU A 308 -9.65 -8.53 9.68
N SER A 309 -10.23 -9.71 9.97
CA SER A 309 -11.51 -9.80 10.67
C SER A 309 -11.44 -9.19 12.08
N GLY A 310 -10.36 -9.47 12.83
CA GLY A 310 -10.12 -8.86 14.14
C GLY A 310 -10.03 -7.34 14.09
N PHE A 311 -9.25 -6.80 13.15
CA PHE A 311 -9.17 -5.35 12.94
C PHE A 311 -10.50 -4.74 12.46
N GLY A 312 -11.24 -5.45 11.61
CA GLY A 312 -12.58 -5.04 11.18
C GLY A 312 -13.55 -4.95 12.36
N ALA A 313 -13.57 -5.95 13.23
CA ALA A 313 -14.39 -5.94 14.45
C ALA A 313 -13.99 -4.81 15.42
N ALA A 314 -12.69 -4.61 15.63
CA ALA A 314 -12.18 -3.51 16.45
C ALA A 314 -12.55 -2.14 15.87
N CYS A 315 -12.46 -1.98 14.55
CA CYS A 315 -12.86 -0.77 13.83
C CYS A 315 -14.34 -0.45 14.08
N VAL A 316 -15.24 -1.39 13.77
CA VAL A 316 -16.69 -1.20 13.91
C VAL A 316 -17.09 -0.95 15.36
N SER A 317 -16.51 -1.69 16.31
CA SER A 317 -16.80 -1.50 17.74
C SER A 317 -16.38 -0.12 18.23
N SER A 318 -15.24 0.38 17.76
CA SER A 318 -14.74 1.69 18.15
C SER A 318 -15.55 2.82 17.52
N LEU A 319 -16.05 2.63 16.29
CA LEU A 319 -17.00 3.57 15.68
C LEU A 319 -18.36 3.58 16.40
N ALA A 320 -18.86 2.40 16.81
CA ALA A 320 -20.07 2.33 17.64
C ALA A 320 -19.90 3.10 18.95
N LEU A 321 -18.73 2.97 19.60
CA LEU A 321 -18.39 3.73 20.81
C LEU A 321 -18.29 5.24 20.53
N THR A 322 -17.72 5.67 19.40
CA THR A 322 -17.73 7.07 18.96
C THR A 322 -19.16 7.59 18.80
N GLY A 323 -20.03 6.85 18.12
CA GLY A 323 -21.43 7.23 17.93
C GLY A 323 -22.19 7.35 19.24
N TYR A 324 -21.98 6.40 20.16
CA TYR A 324 -22.55 6.43 21.50
C TYR A 324 -22.06 7.62 22.32
N ASN A 325 -20.74 7.87 22.37
CA ASN A 325 -20.15 8.99 23.13
C ASN A 325 -20.53 10.36 22.54
N ALA A 326 -20.70 10.46 21.23
CA ALA A 326 -21.23 11.65 20.56
C ALA A 326 -22.77 11.74 20.65
N ASP A 327 -23.41 10.79 21.33
CA ASP A 327 -24.85 10.69 21.55
C ASP A 327 -25.63 10.60 20.23
N LEU A 328 -25.02 10.18 19.10
CA LEU A 328 -25.63 10.24 17.76
C LEU A 328 -27.02 9.58 17.70
N ALA A 329 -27.94 10.22 16.97
CA ALA A 329 -29.30 9.69 16.81
C ALA A 329 -29.31 8.36 16.07
N TRP A 330 -30.42 7.63 16.22
CA TRP A 330 -30.58 6.27 15.68
C TRP A 330 -30.22 6.10 14.19
N PRO A 331 -30.41 7.08 13.27
CA PRO A 331 -30.07 6.88 11.85
C PRO A 331 -28.59 6.60 11.60
N TYR A 332 -27.70 6.91 12.55
CA TYR A 332 -26.28 6.56 12.45
C TYR A 332 -26.04 5.04 12.38
N TYR A 333 -26.75 4.25 13.18
CA TYR A 333 -26.43 2.84 13.39
C TYR A 333 -26.73 1.94 12.18
N PRO A 334 -27.81 2.13 11.40
CA PRO A 334 -27.99 1.42 10.13
C PRO A 334 -26.86 1.65 9.12
N PHE A 335 -26.32 2.87 9.03
CA PHE A 335 -25.16 3.16 8.18
C PHE A 335 -23.89 2.50 8.71
N LEU A 336 -23.69 2.48 10.02
CA LEU A 336 -22.59 1.75 10.64
C LEU A 336 -22.70 0.24 10.35
N ALA A 337 -23.90 -0.32 10.40
CA ALA A 337 -24.14 -1.72 10.02
C ALA A 337 -23.82 -1.98 8.54
N ALA A 338 -24.18 -1.07 7.64
CA ALA A 338 -23.80 -1.15 6.22
C ALA A 338 -22.28 -1.08 6.03
N ALA A 339 -21.59 -0.20 6.75
CA ALA A 339 -20.13 -0.10 6.72
C ALA A 339 -19.45 -1.37 7.25
N ALA A 340 -19.99 -1.97 8.32
CA ALA A 340 -19.55 -3.25 8.85
C ALA A 340 -19.75 -4.40 7.85
N GLY A 341 -20.93 -4.46 7.21
CA GLY A 341 -21.22 -5.40 6.14
C GLY A 341 -20.26 -5.26 4.95
N HIS A 342 -19.91 -4.02 4.57
CA HIS A 342 -18.92 -3.76 3.52
C HIS A 342 -17.52 -4.29 3.90
N LEU A 343 -17.03 -4.04 5.13
CA LEU A 343 -15.75 -4.62 5.59
C LEU A 343 -15.79 -6.15 5.63
N ALA A 344 -16.87 -6.73 6.14
CA ALA A 344 -17.05 -8.18 6.20
C ALA A 344 -17.06 -8.80 4.79
N TRP A 345 -17.71 -8.15 3.82
CA TRP A 345 -17.67 -8.55 2.42
C TRP A 345 -16.25 -8.48 1.84
N GLN A 346 -15.50 -7.40 2.09
CA GLN A 346 -14.12 -7.29 1.62
C GLN A 346 -13.26 -8.43 2.15
N VAL A 347 -13.27 -8.66 3.47
CA VAL A 347 -12.41 -9.67 4.11
C VAL A 347 -12.81 -11.10 3.73
N SER A 348 -14.11 -11.40 3.66
CA SER A 348 -14.57 -12.75 3.33
C SER A 348 -14.29 -13.10 1.85
N THR A 349 -14.57 -12.19 0.93
CA THR A 349 -14.53 -12.48 -0.51
C THR A 349 -13.18 -12.22 -1.19
N VAL A 350 -12.26 -11.48 -0.55
CA VAL A 350 -10.98 -11.15 -1.20
C VAL A 350 -10.15 -12.40 -1.51
N ASP A 351 -9.67 -12.48 -2.76
CA ASP A 351 -8.61 -13.39 -3.17
C ASP A 351 -7.25 -12.69 -3.01
N LEU A 352 -6.56 -13.00 -1.90
CA LEU A 352 -5.26 -12.45 -1.55
C LEU A 352 -4.13 -12.85 -2.52
N SER A 353 -4.37 -13.80 -3.42
CA SER A 353 -3.43 -14.19 -4.48
C SER A 353 -3.63 -13.40 -5.77
N ASN A 354 -4.80 -12.77 -5.94
CA ASN A 354 -5.17 -12.02 -7.11
C ASN A 354 -4.94 -10.51 -6.91
N LYS A 355 -3.94 -9.97 -7.62
CA LYS A 355 -3.57 -8.55 -7.53
C LYS A 355 -4.73 -7.61 -7.92
N SER A 356 -5.51 -7.99 -8.93
CA SER A 356 -6.63 -7.17 -9.42
C SER A 356 -7.74 -7.09 -8.36
N ASP A 357 -8.12 -8.24 -7.79
CA ASP A 357 -9.14 -8.26 -6.74
C ASP A 357 -8.70 -7.48 -5.50
N CYS A 358 -7.44 -7.65 -5.04
CA CYS A 358 -6.87 -6.84 -3.96
C CYS A 358 -6.95 -5.33 -4.26
N HIS A 359 -6.68 -4.92 -5.50
CA HIS A 359 -6.80 -3.53 -5.91
C HIS A 359 -8.26 -3.04 -5.89
N MET A 360 -9.21 -3.84 -6.39
CA MET A 360 -10.63 -3.47 -6.37
C MET A 360 -11.16 -3.34 -4.94
N LYS A 361 -10.79 -4.26 -4.02
CA LYS A 361 -11.14 -4.15 -2.60
C LYS A 361 -10.56 -2.89 -1.97
N PHE A 362 -9.30 -2.57 -2.27
CA PHE A 362 -8.69 -1.31 -1.81
C PHE A 362 -9.51 -0.10 -2.29
N VAL A 363 -9.82 -0.04 -3.59
CA VAL A 363 -10.59 1.05 -4.21
C VAL A 363 -12.00 1.18 -3.61
N SER A 364 -12.65 0.08 -3.22
CA SER A 364 -14.00 0.14 -2.65
C SER A 364 -14.06 0.81 -1.28
N ASN A 365 -12.93 1.03 -0.59
CA ASN A 365 -12.89 1.71 0.71
C ASN A 365 -13.37 3.16 0.68
N LYS A 366 -13.40 3.82 -0.49
CA LYS A 366 -14.07 5.12 -0.61
C LYS A 366 -15.56 5.05 -0.19
N TRP A 367 -16.21 3.91 -0.39
CA TRP A 367 -17.60 3.69 0.02
C TRP A 367 -17.74 3.44 1.51
N PHE A 368 -16.79 2.74 2.15
CA PHE A 368 -16.78 2.60 3.60
C PHE A 368 -16.82 3.96 4.28
N GLY A 369 -15.96 4.89 3.83
CA GLY A 369 -15.97 6.23 4.37
C GLY A 369 -17.20 7.05 4.03
N ALA A 370 -17.79 6.86 2.84
CA ALA A 370 -19.06 7.48 2.49
C ALA A 370 -20.22 6.99 3.37
N PHE A 371 -20.30 5.68 3.67
CA PHE A 371 -21.32 5.14 4.59
C PHE A 371 -21.19 5.76 5.97
N LEU A 372 -19.98 5.81 6.52
CA LEU A 372 -19.76 6.39 7.84
C LEU A 372 -20.05 7.89 7.86
N PHE A 373 -19.64 8.64 6.83
CA PHE A 373 -19.95 10.06 6.72
C PHE A 373 -21.45 10.32 6.62
N GLY A 374 -22.18 9.56 5.80
CA GLY A 374 -23.63 9.64 5.67
C GLY A 374 -24.34 9.30 6.99
N GLY A 375 -23.87 8.28 7.70
CA GLY A 375 -24.38 7.93 9.02
C GLY A 375 -24.19 9.03 10.05
N ILE A 376 -22.99 9.66 10.09
CA ILE A 376 -22.72 10.78 10.99
C ILE A 376 -23.65 11.95 10.65
N LEU A 377 -23.78 12.30 9.37
CA LEU A 377 -24.63 13.39 8.92
C LEU A 377 -26.10 13.16 9.33
N CYS A 378 -26.66 11.99 9.03
CA CYS A 378 -28.03 11.65 9.41
C CYS A 378 -28.20 11.59 10.94
N GLY A 379 -27.20 11.11 11.67
CA GLY A 379 -27.22 11.04 13.13
C GLY A 379 -27.14 12.41 13.82
N VAL A 380 -26.44 13.38 13.23
CA VAL A 380 -26.34 14.76 13.73
C VAL A 380 -27.61 15.55 13.38
N LEU A 381 -28.14 15.39 12.16
CA LEU A 381 -29.32 16.11 11.68
C LEU A 381 -30.64 15.65 12.32
N ALA A 382 -30.69 14.41 12.81
CA ALA A 382 -31.88 13.85 13.47
C ALA A 382 -31.94 14.12 14.98
N LYS A 383 -31.00 14.91 15.52
CA LYS A 383 -31.08 15.49 16.86
C LYS A 383 -31.62 16.90 16.76
#